data_AF-A0AA42DP45-F1
#
_entry.id   AF-A0AA42DP45-F1
#
_cell.length_a   1.000
_cell.length_b   1.000
_cell.length_c   1.000
_cell.angle_alpha   90.00
_cell.angle_beta   90.00
_cell.angle_gamma   90.00
#
_symmetry.space_group_name_H-M   'P 1'
#
loop_
_entity.id
_entity.type
_entity.pdbx_description
1 polymer ?
#
loop_
_entity_poly.entity_id
_entity_poly.type
_entity_poly.pdbx_seq_one_letter_code
_entity_poly.pdbx_strand_id
1 'polypeptide(L)'
;MAYIYPTQNSKFRVYYLYKTKKIYIGLYNNSESASLAYDFVQQIFEGDLTVAAYTVDIPISFDKFISCINFRDSNFYFKTPIYVYKDCFKYYLKPDLVLTFDLKDLLFFSNTRIHKRRDYLYTYMGDHQENILRRFGFTKSMIYLKDYRFKNGDRYDFRRENIEVINHYYGVKKEKRYNQTTYVARIALQNTSLTIGHYETEIQAAIAYNKAADLVNYRLEDSPYPLNSFPFLTRQEYQDLYDELVISKRLTHRSTQNRVCSSKKWRGVSKDQSSYRAIIGYNKKRIYLGNYPTEKRAAQAYNYASLYLYGPNGYTNEIDPLVYSNDALAIAKKLEKAGVLKQFSSIVEDSPEYVSTKIIEL
;
A
#
# COMPACT_ATOMS: atom_id res chain seq x y z
N MET A 1 50.91 -13.09 -29.28
CA MET A 1 49.82 -13.90 -29.88
C MET A 1 48.50 -13.38 -29.35
N ALA A 2 47.59 -12.95 -30.22
CA ALA A 2 46.25 -12.56 -29.80
C ALA A 2 45.48 -13.79 -29.28
N TYR A 3 44.81 -13.67 -28.14
CA TYR A 3 44.07 -14.78 -27.53
C TYR A 3 42.67 -14.92 -28.15
N ILE A 4 42.63 -15.20 -29.45
CA ILE A 4 41.41 -15.39 -30.24
C ILE A 4 41.28 -16.88 -30.57
N TYR A 5 40.15 -17.48 -30.17
CA TYR A 5 39.91 -18.92 -30.34
C TYR A 5 38.66 -19.17 -31.18
N PRO A 6 38.74 -19.91 -32.29
CA PRO A 6 37.56 -20.33 -33.03
C PRO A 6 36.72 -21.32 -32.22
N THR A 7 35.41 -21.35 -32.47
CA THR A 7 34.43 -22.26 -31.84
C THR A 7 33.70 -23.07 -32.91
N GLN A 8 33.05 -24.17 -32.49
CA GLN A 8 32.38 -25.12 -33.38
C GLN A 8 31.28 -24.50 -34.26
N ASN A 9 30.71 -23.36 -33.87
CA ASN A 9 29.64 -22.68 -34.62
C ASN A 9 30.16 -21.53 -35.50
N SER A 10 31.41 -21.59 -35.96
CA SER A 10 32.07 -20.52 -36.74
C SER A 10 32.13 -19.16 -36.04
N LYS A 11 32.08 -19.13 -34.71
CA LYS A 11 32.25 -17.92 -33.89
C LYS A 11 33.63 -17.87 -33.25
N PHE A 12 34.08 -16.70 -32.83
CA PHE A 12 35.39 -16.45 -32.24
C PHE A 12 35.26 -15.94 -30.81
N ARG A 13 35.91 -16.61 -29.86
CA ARG A 13 36.03 -16.16 -28.47
C ARG A 13 37.29 -15.33 -28.32
N VAL A 14 37.14 -14.10 -27.86
CA VAL A 14 38.26 -13.19 -27.65
C VAL A 14 38.57 -13.08 -26.16
N TYR A 15 39.84 -13.28 -25.83
CA TYR A 15 40.37 -13.01 -24.51
C TYR A 15 41.50 -11.98 -24.60
N TYR A 16 41.78 -11.31 -23.49
CA TYR A 16 42.92 -10.43 -23.34
C TYR A 16 43.64 -10.76 -22.04
N LEU A 17 44.96 -10.91 -22.08
CA LEU A 17 45.77 -11.12 -20.88
C LEU A 17 46.35 -9.76 -20.47
N TYR A 18 45.90 -9.23 -19.34
CA TYR A 18 46.49 -8.05 -18.73
C TYR A 18 47.07 -8.41 -17.38
N LYS A 19 48.37 -8.15 -17.19
CA LYS A 19 49.15 -8.60 -16.02
C LYS A 19 49.02 -10.12 -15.86
N THR A 20 48.41 -10.58 -14.78
CA THR A 20 48.20 -12.01 -14.47
C THR A 20 46.80 -12.51 -14.80
N LYS A 21 45.89 -11.64 -15.27
CA LYS A 21 44.47 -11.96 -15.42
C LYS A 21 44.06 -12.09 -16.88
N LYS A 22 43.56 -13.28 -17.24
CA LYS A 22 42.92 -13.52 -18.54
C LYS A 22 41.46 -13.07 -18.50
N ILE A 23 41.14 -12.02 -19.26
CA ILE A 23 39.83 -11.40 -19.32
C ILE A 23 39.11 -11.92 -20.55
N TYR A 24 37.88 -12.40 -20.39
CA TYR A 24 37.00 -12.69 -21.51
C TYR A 24 36.35 -11.40 -22.01
N ILE A 25 36.57 -11.06 -23.29
CA ILE A 25 36.06 -9.85 -23.93
C ILE A 25 34.68 -10.10 -24.53
N GLY A 26 34.53 -11.16 -25.33
CA GLY A 26 33.26 -11.44 -25.99
C GLY A 26 33.31 -12.60 -26.98
N LEU A 27 32.14 -12.86 -27.59
CA LEU A 27 31.94 -13.83 -28.66
C LEU A 27 31.53 -13.08 -29.93
N TYR A 28 32.27 -13.29 -31.00
CA TYR A 28 32.12 -12.57 -32.27
C TYR A 28 31.83 -13.53 -33.41
N ASN A 29 31.10 -13.07 -34.42
CA ASN A 29 30.73 -13.91 -35.57
C ASN A 29 31.84 -14.02 -36.62
N ASN A 30 32.75 -13.03 -36.69
CA ASN A 30 33.75 -12.93 -37.74
C ASN A 30 35.14 -12.78 -37.12
N SER A 31 36.18 -13.23 -37.82
CA SER A 31 37.57 -13.09 -37.37
C SER A 31 38.00 -11.62 -37.32
N GLU A 32 37.55 -10.80 -38.28
CA GLU A 32 37.84 -9.38 -38.35
C GLU A 32 37.29 -8.61 -37.13
N SER A 33 36.01 -8.82 -36.78
CA SER A 33 35.43 -8.18 -35.60
C SER A 33 36.05 -8.66 -34.29
N ALA A 34 36.47 -9.92 -34.22
CA ALA A 34 37.23 -10.44 -33.10
C ALA A 34 38.61 -9.77 -32.95
N SER A 35 39.27 -9.49 -34.08
CA SER A 35 40.58 -8.82 -34.12
C SER A 35 40.45 -7.35 -33.74
N LEU A 36 39.47 -6.64 -34.33
CA LEU A 36 39.14 -5.25 -33.96
C LEU A 36 38.82 -5.10 -32.47
N ALA A 37 38.08 -6.04 -31.89
CA ALA A 37 37.79 -6.03 -30.47
C ALA A 37 39.05 -6.23 -29.60
N TYR A 38 39.96 -7.11 -30.03
CA TYR A 38 41.23 -7.33 -29.33
C TYR A 38 42.13 -6.09 -29.37
N ASP A 39 42.29 -5.51 -30.56
CA ASP A 39 43.12 -4.31 -30.78
C ASP A 39 42.54 -3.10 -30.02
N PHE A 40 41.22 -2.94 -29.98
CA PHE A 40 40.59 -1.88 -29.20
C PHE A 40 40.83 -2.06 -27.69
N VAL A 41 40.76 -3.28 -27.18
CA VAL A 41 41.07 -3.55 -25.76
C VAL A 41 42.54 -3.25 -25.47
N GLN A 42 43.44 -3.56 -26.40
CA GLN A 42 44.85 -3.19 -26.28
C GLN A 42 45.01 -1.66 -26.18
N GLN A 43 44.33 -0.90 -27.04
CA GLN A 43 44.31 0.57 -26.98
C GLN A 43 43.76 1.10 -25.65
N ILE A 44 42.77 0.44 -25.04
CA ILE A 44 42.27 0.83 -23.70
C ILE A 44 43.38 0.73 -22.66
N PHE A 45 44.15 -0.36 -22.65
CA PHE A 45 45.19 -0.59 -21.64
C PHE A 45 46.47 0.20 -21.88
N GLU A 46 46.79 0.54 -23.13
CA GLU A 46 47.97 1.32 -23.51
C GLU A 46 47.72 2.84 -23.51
N GLY A 47 46.46 3.26 -23.66
CA GLY A 47 46.08 4.68 -23.74
C GLY A 47 45.34 5.22 -22.51
N ASP A 48 45.01 6.51 -22.57
CA ASP A 48 44.36 7.28 -21.49
C ASP A 48 42.84 7.47 -21.68
N LEU A 49 42.19 6.52 -22.36
CA LEU A 49 40.73 6.55 -22.58
C LEU A 49 39.96 6.69 -21.26
N THR A 50 39.01 7.62 -21.21
CA THR A 50 38.14 7.80 -20.05
C THR A 50 36.80 7.10 -20.24
N VAL A 51 36.07 6.89 -19.14
CA VAL A 51 34.76 6.23 -19.15
C VAL A 51 33.73 6.94 -20.06
N ALA A 52 33.87 8.26 -20.26
CA ALA A 52 32.99 9.06 -21.10
C ALA A 52 33.23 8.86 -22.61
N ALA A 53 34.34 8.23 -23.00
CA ALA A 53 34.68 8.01 -24.41
C ALA A 53 33.88 6.87 -25.08
N TYR A 54 32.96 6.23 -24.34
CA TYR A 54 32.18 5.12 -24.89
C TYR A 54 31.18 5.59 -25.96
N THR A 55 31.27 5.01 -27.16
CA THR A 55 30.28 5.13 -28.24
C THR A 55 29.66 3.77 -28.54
N VAL A 56 28.45 3.76 -29.13
CA VAL A 56 27.72 2.51 -29.45
C VAL A 56 28.46 1.68 -30.51
N ASP A 57 29.30 2.31 -31.32
CA ASP A 57 30.06 1.68 -32.41
C ASP A 57 31.31 0.92 -31.91
N ILE A 58 31.61 0.99 -30.61
CA ILE A 58 32.75 0.30 -30.02
C ILE A 58 32.57 -1.22 -30.14
N PRO A 59 33.62 -1.97 -30.56
CA PRO A 59 33.54 -3.41 -30.81
C PRO A 59 33.46 -4.27 -29.52
N ILE A 60 33.30 -3.66 -28.35
CA ILE A 60 33.18 -4.36 -27.06
C ILE A 60 31.92 -3.91 -26.32
N SER A 61 31.37 -4.81 -25.50
CA SER A 61 30.20 -4.46 -24.69
C SER A 61 30.54 -3.37 -23.68
N PHE A 62 29.56 -2.50 -23.41
CA PHE A 62 29.70 -1.42 -22.43
C PHE A 62 30.22 -1.91 -21.08
N ASP A 63 29.66 -3.01 -20.56
CA ASP A 63 30.10 -3.57 -19.29
C ASP A 63 31.60 -3.90 -19.30
N LYS A 64 32.09 -4.47 -20.41
CA LYS A 64 33.50 -4.85 -20.56
C LYS A 64 34.40 -3.64 -20.69
N PHE A 65 33.96 -2.61 -21.40
CA PHE A 65 34.68 -1.34 -21.50
C PHE A 65 34.92 -0.73 -20.11
N ILE A 66 33.88 -0.63 -19.28
CA ILE A 66 33.99 -0.10 -17.91
C ILE A 66 34.90 -0.96 -17.04
N SER A 67 34.71 -2.28 -17.06
CA SER A 67 35.54 -3.21 -16.29
C SER A 67 37.02 -3.16 -16.69
N CYS A 68 37.33 -2.98 -17.98
CA CYS A 68 38.72 -2.87 -18.45
C CYS A 68 39.37 -1.56 -18.02
N ILE A 69 38.66 -0.43 -18.17
CA ILE A 69 39.13 0.88 -17.71
C ILE A 69 39.37 0.88 -16.19
N ASN A 70 38.45 0.32 -15.40
CA ASN A 70 38.66 0.20 -13.97
C ASN A 70 39.87 -0.69 -13.63
N PHE A 71 40.10 -1.76 -14.41
CA PHE A 71 41.26 -2.62 -14.17
C PHE A 71 42.59 -1.97 -14.56
N ARG A 72 42.59 -1.09 -15.57
CA ARG A 72 43.74 -0.25 -15.92
C ARG A 72 44.06 0.75 -14.80
N ASP A 73 43.05 1.52 -14.38
CA ASP A 73 43.23 2.65 -13.45
C ASP A 73 43.41 2.20 -11.99
N SER A 74 42.52 1.30 -11.53
CA SER A 74 42.45 0.90 -10.13
C SER A 74 43.14 -0.43 -9.84
N ASN A 75 43.65 -1.14 -10.85
CA ASN A 75 44.23 -2.49 -10.72
C ASN A 75 43.26 -3.58 -10.20
N PHE A 76 41.98 -3.27 -10.08
CA PHE A 76 40.94 -4.23 -9.69
C PHE A 76 40.02 -4.54 -10.86
N TYR A 77 39.88 -5.82 -11.20
CA TYR A 77 38.93 -6.26 -12.22
C TYR A 77 37.64 -6.76 -11.56
N PHE A 78 36.53 -6.09 -11.86
CA PHE A 78 35.17 -6.53 -11.52
C PHE A 78 34.46 -7.06 -12.76
N LYS A 79 33.60 -8.07 -12.59
CA LYS A 79 32.77 -8.59 -13.68
C LYS A 79 31.58 -7.67 -13.99
N THR A 80 31.20 -6.84 -13.03
CA THR A 80 30.16 -5.82 -13.16
C THR A 80 30.76 -4.49 -13.63
N PRO A 81 29.93 -3.61 -14.23
CA PRO A 81 30.36 -2.31 -14.77
C PRO A 81 30.62 -1.28 -13.66
N ILE A 82 31.63 -1.55 -12.83
CA ILE A 82 32.03 -0.70 -11.71
C ILE A 82 33.32 0.04 -12.04
N TYR A 83 33.32 1.34 -11.75
CA TYR A 83 34.52 2.17 -11.71
C TYR A 83 34.71 2.74 -10.31
N VAL A 84 35.87 2.49 -9.71
CA VAL A 84 36.19 2.88 -8.33
C VAL A 84 36.89 4.24 -8.32
N TYR A 85 36.42 5.14 -7.45
CA TYR A 85 37.07 6.40 -7.11
C TYR A 85 37.63 6.33 -5.68
N LYS A 86 38.27 7.41 -5.23
CA LYS A 86 38.93 7.48 -3.92
C LYS A 86 37.97 7.24 -2.74
N ASP A 87 36.77 7.82 -2.78
CA ASP A 87 35.82 7.82 -1.65
C ASP A 87 34.49 7.10 -1.98
N CYS A 88 34.25 6.78 -3.25
CA CYS A 88 33.03 6.17 -3.73
C CYS A 88 33.31 5.29 -4.96
N PHE A 89 32.31 4.55 -5.42
CA PHE A 89 32.37 3.93 -6.73
C PHE A 89 31.11 4.24 -7.53
N LYS A 90 31.26 4.25 -8.85
CA LYS A 90 30.15 4.40 -9.79
C LYS A 90 29.85 3.07 -10.45
N TYR A 91 28.58 2.72 -10.49
CA TYR A 91 28.05 1.56 -11.20
C TYR A 91 27.31 2.05 -12.44
N TYR A 92 27.75 1.63 -13.62
CA TYR A 92 27.18 2.08 -14.88
C TYR A 92 26.17 1.05 -15.40
N LEU A 93 24.86 1.34 -15.32
CA LEU A 93 23.85 0.49 -15.96
C LEU A 93 23.81 0.70 -17.47
N LYS A 94 24.01 1.96 -17.88
CA LYS A 94 24.08 2.45 -19.25
C LYS A 94 25.01 3.67 -19.29
N PRO A 95 25.44 4.13 -20.47
CA PRO A 95 26.25 5.34 -20.58
C PRO A 95 25.58 6.58 -19.95
N ASP A 96 24.25 6.67 -20.02
CA ASP A 96 23.43 7.76 -19.48
C ASP A 96 22.91 7.51 -18.07
N LEU A 97 23.09 6.30 -17.53
CA LEU A 97 22.53 5.90 -16.24
C LEU A 97 23.61 5.34 -15.32
N VAL A 98 24.04 6.20 -14.39
CA VAL A 98 25.14 5.94 -13.48
C VAL A 98 24.64 6.02 -12.04
N LEU A 99 24.92 5.00 -11.25
CA LEU A 99 24.60 4.94 -9.83
C LEU A 99 25.86 5.18 -9.01
N THR A 100 25.79 5.98 -7.95
CA THR A 100 26.92 6.25 -7.06
C THR A 100 26.71 5.59 -5.71
N PHE A 101 27.75 4.96 -5.16
CA PHE A 101 27.69 4.17 -3.93
C PHE A 101 28.91 4.39 -3.04
N ASP A 102 28.77 4.08 -1.75
CA ASP A 102 29.88 4.05 -0.80
C ASP A 102 30.78 2.83 -1.04
N LEU A 103 32.09 2.95 -0.79
CA LEU A 103 33.03 1.83 -0.91
C LEU A 103 32.67 0.61 -0.04
N LYS A 104 31.92 0.81 1.05
CA LYS A 104 31.44 -0.27 1.93
C LYS A 104 30.56 -1.29 1.21
N ASP A 105 29.89 -0.89 0.12
CA ASP A 105 29.00 -1.75 -0.64
C ASP A 105 29.68 -2.37 -1.89
N LEU A 106 30.95 -2.04 -2.13
CA LEU A 106 31.69 -2.46 -3.33
C LEU A 106 31.72 -3.98 -3.51
N LEU A 107 32.03 -4.72 -2.45
CA LEU A 107 32.11 -6.19 -2.48
C LEU A 107 30.77 -6.85 -2.83
N PHE A 108 29.66 -6.24 -2.44
CA PHE A 108 28.34 -6.74 -2.77
C PHE A 108 28.07 -6.55 -4.27
N PHE A 109 28.18 -5.32 -4.76
CA PHE A 109 27.88 -4.97 -6.14
C PHE A 109 28.93 -5.46 -7.16
N SER A 110 30.12 -5.87 -6.71
CA SER A 110 31.09 -6.56 -7.58
C SER A 110 30.61 -7.94 -8.01
N ASN A 111 29.75 -8.57 -7.20
CA ASN A 111 29.23 -9.92 -7.43
C ASN A 111 27.76 -9.92 -7.85
N THR A 112 26.99 -8.90 -7.46
CA THR A 112 25.56 -8.79 -7.78
C THR A 112 25.32 -7.81 -8.92
N ARG A 113 24.50 -8.22 -9.90
CA ARG A 113 24.14 -7.37 -11.03
C ARG A 113 22.87 -6.59 -10.72
N ILE A 114 22.92 -5.28 -10.93
CA ILE A 114 21.77 -4.39 -10.76
C ILE A 114 20.96 -4.38 -12.06
N HIS A 115 19.65 -4.51 -11.91
CA HIS A 115 18.68 -4.46 -13.00
C HIS A 115 17.71 -3.29 -12.76
N LYS A 116 17.20 -2.71 -13.84
CA LYS A 116 16.21 -1.62 -13.80
C LYS A 116 14.96 -2.01 -14.57
N ARG A 117 13.79 -1.86 -13.92
CA ARG A 117 12.47 -1.95 -14.55
C ARG A 117 11.71 -0.67 -14.27
N ARG A 118 11.58 0.21 -15.27
CA ARG A 118 11.07 1.59 -15.12
C ARG A 118 11.90 2.35 -14.07
N ASP A 119 11.32 2.69 -12.93
CA ASP A 119 12.00 3.35 -11.80
C ASP A 119 12.40 2.39 -10.67
N TYR A 120 12.11 1.10 -10.84
CA TYR A 120 12.44 0.08 -9.85
C TYR A 120 13.82 -0.53 -10.12
N LEU A 121 14.75 -0.36 -9.19
CA LEU A 121 16.10 -0.94 -9.22
C LEU A 121 16.16 -2.17 -8.31
N TYR A 122 16.70 -3.28 -8.81
CA TYR A 122 16.71 -4.55 -8.09
C TYR A 122 17.90 -5.44 -8.41
N THR A 123 18.18 -6.36 -7.50
CA THR A 123 19.18 -7.43 -7.64
C THR A 123 18.50 -8.79 -7.48
N TYR A 124 19.12 -9.83 -8.03
CA TYR A 124 18.73 -11.21 -7.77
C TYR A 124 19.62 -11.80 -6.68
N MET A 125 19.00 -12.30 -5.62
CA MET A 125 19.65 -13.04 -4.54
C MET A 125 19.12 -14.48 -4.60
N GLY A 126 19.87 -15.35 -5.29
CA GLY A 126 19.35 -16.66 -5.70
C GLY A 126 18.15 -16.47 -6.63
N ASP A 127 17.02 -17.09 -6.28
CA ASP A 127 15.78 -17.03 -7.05
C ASP A 127 14.86 -15.86 -6.65
N HIS A 128 15.27 -15.05 -5.66
CA HIS A 128 14.46 -13.96 -5.15
C HIS A 128 14.91 -12.60 -5.69
N GLN A 129 13.92 -11.81 -6.15
CA GLN A 129 14.12 -10.43 -6.57
C GLN A 129 14.04 -9.49 -5.36
N GLU A 130 15.09 -8.72 -5.13
CA GLU A 130 15.15 -7.77 -4.01
C GLU A 130 15.45 -6.35 -4.50
N ASN A 131 14.72 -5.37 -3.95
CA ASN A 131 14.98 -3.94 -4.23
C ASN A 131 16.36 -3.56 -3.67
N ILE A 132 17.17 -2.82 -4.42
CA ILE A 132 18.49 -2.35 -3.94
C ILE A 132 18.37 -1.54 -2.65
N LEU A 133 17.26 -0.84 -2.43
CA LEU A 133 17.00 -0.05 -1.23
C LEU A 133 16.95 -0.92 0.04
N ARG A 134 16.60 -2.20 -0.06
CA ARG A 134 16.63 -3.12 1.10
C ARG A 134 18.02 -3.19 1.72
N ARG A 135 19.07 -3.11 0.91
CA ARG A 135 20.47 -3.11 1.37
C ARG A 135 20.80 -1.93 2.27
N PHE A 136 20.12 -0.80 2.08
CA PHE A 136 20.29 0.42 2.87
C PHE A 136 19.28 0.51 4.03
N GLY A 137 18.56 -0.58 4.33
CA GLY A 137 17.61 -0.65 5.44
C GLY A 137 16.19 -0.20 5.10
N PHE A 138 15.89 0.11 3.84
CA PHE A 138 14.54 0.51 3.44
C PHE A 138 13.58 -0.67 3.40
N THR A 139 12.33 -0.40 3.74
CA THR A 139 11.26 -1.40 3.67
C THR A 139 10.53 -1.32 2.34
N LYS A 140 9.88 -2.43 1.91
CA LYS A 140 9.20 -2.50 0.60
C LYS A 140 8.10 -1.44 0.43
N SER A 141 7.52 -0.97 1.53
CA SER A 141 6.42 0.00 1.53
C SER A 141 6.89 1.46 1.50
N MET A 142 8.19 1.74 1.59
CA MET A 142 8.69 3.13 1.62
C MET A 142 8.60 3.79 0.25
N ILE A 143 8.10 5.02 0.24
CA ILE A 143 7.82 5.81 -0.95
C ILE A 143 8.77 7.02 -1.01
N TYR A 144 9.38 7.23 -2.17
CA TYR A 144 10.22 8.40 -2.44
C TYR A 144 9.45 9.72 -2.24
N LEU A 145 10.09 10.72 -1.63
CA LEU A 145 9.55 12.03 -1.20
C LEU A 145 8.52 11.98 -0.06
N LYS A 146 8.12 10.79 0.38
CA LYS A 146 7.22 10.62 1.52
C LYS A 146 7.95 10.04 2.73
N ASP A 147 8.62 8.92 2.54
CA ASP A 147 9.27 8.15 3.59
C ASP A 147 10.80 8.32 3.57
N TYR A 148 11.36 8.68 2.41
CA TYR A 148 12.77 9.00 2.26
C TYR A 148 13.01 9.96 1.09
N ARG A 149 14.15 10.64 1.09
CA ARG A 149 14.59 11.52 0.00
C ARG A 149 16.11 11.50 -0.16
N PHE A 150 16.58 11.93 -1.34
CA PHE A 150 18.00 12.16 -1.60
C PHE A 150 18.29 13.65 -1.38
N LYS A 151 19.27 13.97 -0.52
CA LYS A 151 19.57 15.35 -0.09
C LYS A 151 20.03 16.23 -1.26
N ASN A 152 20.81 15.68 -2.17
CA ASN A 152 21.29 16.37 -3.38
C ASN A 152 20.27 16.42 -4.53
N GLY A 153 19.10 15.79 -4.39
CA GLY A 153 18.09 15.67 -5.45
C GLY A 153 18.40 14.64 -6.55
N ASP A 154 19.59 14.03 -6.55
CA ASP A 154 19.95 12.95 -7.46
C ASP A 154 19.45 11.60 -6.93
N ARG A 155 18.54 10.97 -7.69
CA ARG A 155 17.91 9.70 -7.34
C ARG A 155 18.81 8.48 -7.56
N TYR A 156 20.00 8.70 -8.11
CA TYR A 156 20.97 7.65 -8.43
C TYR A 156 22.22 7.73 -7.54
N ASP A 157 22.30 8.71 -6.63
CA ASP A 157 23.35 8.80 -5.63
C ASP A 157 22.91 8.11 -4.33
N PHE A 158 23.25 6.83 -4.21
CA PHE A 158 22.91 5.95 -3.09
C PHE A 158 23.95 5.97 -1.95
N ARG A 159 24.84 6.97 -1.90
CA ARG A 159 25.73 7.15 -0.76
C ARG A 159 24.91 7.38 0.51
N ARG A 160 25.26 6.72 1.61
CA ARG A 160 24.46 6.78 2.86
C ARG A 160 24.27 8.21 3.36
N GLU A 161 25.30 9.05 3.21
CA GLU A 161 25.24 10.47 3.59
C GLU A 161 24.20 11.26 2.81
N ASN A 162 23.91 10.86 1.57
CA ASN A 162 22.97 11.50 0.68
C ASN A 162 21.52 11.04 0.91
N ILE A 163 21.31 9.86 1.49
CA ILE A 163 19.96 9.35 1.71
C ILE A 163 19.45 9.82 3.09
N GLU A 164 18.32 10.50 3.10
CA GLU A 164 17.62 10.92 4.32
C GLU A 164 16.34 10.11 4.49
N VAL A 165 16.24 9.37 5.59
CA VAL A 165 15.03 8.67 5.99
C VAL A 165 14.13 9.63 6.78
N ILE A 166 12.89 9.82 6.31
CA ILE A 166 11.91 10.73 6.93
C ILE A 166 11.06 9.97 7.94
N ASN A 167 10.59 8.77 7.57
CA ASN A 167 9.78 7.90 8.44
C ASN A 167 10.54 6.58 8.63
N HIS A 168 11.02 6.29 9.84
CA HIS A 168 11.83 5.10 10.11
C HIS A 168 10.96 3.87 10.37
N TYR A 169 9.73 4.07 10.86
CA TYR A 169 8.86 3.01 11.35
C TYR A 169 7.57 2.90 10.54
N TYR A 170 7.04 1.68 10.44
CA TYR A 170 5.76 1.39 9.81
C TYR A 170 4.64 2.15 10.52
N GLY A 171 3.78 2.79 9.72
CA GLY A 171 2.59 3.48 10.22
C GLY A 171 2.87 4.78 10.99
N VAL A 172 4.13 5.20 11.12
CA VAL A 172 4.50 6.43 11.83
C VAL A 172 4.77 7.55 10.84
N LYS A 173 4.25 8.74 11.13
CA LYS A 173 4.49 9.95 10.34
C LYS A 173 4.75 11.13 11.25
N LYS A 174 5.77 11.92 10.91
CA LYS A 174 6.06 13.21 11.56
C LYS A 174 5.06 14.29 11.09
N GLU A 175 4.39 14.95 12.02
CA GLU A 175 3.47 16.06 11.75
C GLU A 175 3.75 17.24 12.70
N LYS A 176 3.67 18.47 12.17
CA LYS A 176 3.77 19.68 12.99
C LYS A 176 2.37 20.11 13.42
N ARG A 177 2.10 20.14 14.73
CA ARG A 177 0.88 20.70 15.32
C ARG A 177 1.27 21.83 16.25
N TYR A 178 0.65 23.01 16.08
CA TYR A 178 0.86 24.15 16.98
C TYR A 178 2.36 24.49 17.23
N ASN A 179 3.18 24.47 16.17
CA ASN A 179 4.64 24.62 16.22
C ASN A 179 5.42 23.56 17.01
N GLN A 180 4.76 22.53 17.54
CA GLN A 180 5.39 21.37 18.15
C GLN A 180 5.45 20.20 17.17
N THR A 181 6.55 19.46 17.21
CA THR A 181 6.73 18.25 16.39
C THR A 181 6.05 17.09 17.09
N THR A 182 5.07 16.46 16.45
CA THR A 182 4.33 15.31 16.98
C THR A 182 4.42 14.15 15.99
N TYR A 183 4.34 12.92 16.50
CA TYR A 183 4.37 11.71 15.70
C TYR A 183 3.00 11.04 15.71
N VAL A 184 2.45 10.80 14.53
CA VAL A 184 1.12 10.21 14.36
C VAL A 184 1.28 8.76 13.93
N ALA A 185 0.67 7.85 14.69
CA ALA A 185 0.63 6.43 14.35
C ALA A 185 -0.71 6.10 13.67
N ARG A 186 -0.65 5.42 12.52
CA ARG A 186 -1.82 5.02 11.73
C ARG A 186 -1.69 3.57 11.27
N ILE A 187 -2.81 2.85 11.31
CA ILE A 187 -2.93 1.50 10.76
C ILE A 187 -3.96 1.50 9.63
N ALA A 188 -3.61 0.87 8.50
CA ALA A 188 -4.47 0.79 7.34
C ALA A 188 -5.32 -0.48 7.43
N LEU A 189 -6.60 -0.36 7.76
CA LEU A 189 -7.58 -1.45 7.74
C LEU A 189 -8.19 -1.60 6.33
N GLN A 190 -8.83 -2.74 6.04
CA GLN A 190 -9.32 -3.10 4.69
C GLN A 190 -9.96 -1.94 3.89
N ASN A 191 -10.84 -1.16 4.52
CA ASN A 191 -11.56 -0.06 3.86
C ASN A 191 -11.27 1.33 4.42
N THR A 192 -10.43 1.46 5.47
CA THR A 192 -10.19 2.75 6.13
C THR A 192 -8.80 2.82 6.78
N SER A 193 -8.24 4.01 6.88
CA SER A 193 -7.07 4.24 7.75
C SER A 193 -7.53 4.72 9.12
N LEU A 194 -7.10 4.03 10.18
CA LEU A 194 -7.38 4.42 11.54
C LEU A 194 -6.16 5.10 12.15
N THR A 195 -6.38 6.25 12.77
CA THR A 195 -5.34 6.93 13.57
C THR A 195 -5.36 6.33 14.97
N ILE A 196 -4.23 5.74 15.38
CA ILE A 196 -4.05 5.08 16.67
C ILE A 196 -3.88 6.12 17.77
N GLY A 197 -3.10 7.16 17.49
CA GLY A 197 -2.77 8.19 18.46
C GLY A 197 -1.76 9.20 17.93
N HIS A 198 -1.51 10.21 18.75
CA HIS A 198 -0.45 11.21 18.55
C HIS A 198 0.50 11.08 19.73
N TYR A 199 1.79 11.02 19.47
CA TYR A 199 2.84 10.72 20.44
C TYR A 199 3.96 11.74 20.34
N GLU A 200 4.71 11.89 21.42
CA GLU A 200 5.80 12.86 21.52
C GLU A 200 7.05 12.37 20.77
N THR A 201 7.32 11.06 20.84
CA THR A 201 8.49 10.44 20.21
C THR A 201 8.10 9.48 19.09
N GLU A 202 9.01 9.32 18.12
CA GLU A 202 8.85 8.37 17.02
C GLU A 202 8.74 6.92 17.54
N ILE A 203 9.50 6.61 18.59
CA ILE A 203 9.53 5.30 19.25
C ILE A 203 8.17 4.98 19.87
N GLN A 204 7.59 5.90 20.65
CA GLN A 204 6.27 5.71 21.23
C GLN A 204 5.20 5.47 20.15
N ALA A 205 5.23 6.25 19.06
CA ALA A 205 4.32 6.06 17.93
C ALA A 205 4.49 4.68 17.27
N ALA A 206 5.73 4.21 17.13
CA ALA A 206 6.04 2.92 16.53
C ALA A 206 5.64 1.74 17.43
N ILE A 207 5.81 1.85 18.74
CA ILE A 207 5.33 0.85 19.73
C ILE A 207 3.81 0.82 19.75
N ALA A 208 3.15 1.99 19.71
CA ALA A 208 1.70 2.08 19.60
C ALA A 208 1.17 1.44 18.31
N TYR A 209 1.91 1.55 17.20
CA TYR A 209 1.63 0.81 15.97
C TYR A 209 1.75 -0.69 16.16
N ASN A 210 2.80 -1.20 16.83
CA ASN A 210 2.92 -2.63 17.14
C ASN A 210 1.73 -3.12 17.96
N LYS A 211 1.36 -2.40 19.02
CA LYS A 211 0.20 -2.71 19.86
C LYS A 211 -1.10 -2.78 19.06
N ALA A 212 -1.29 -1.88 18.10
CA ALA A 212 -2.42 -1.92 17.18
C ALA A 212 -2.34 -3.10 16.20
N ALA A 213 -1.15 -3.37 15.64
CA ALA A 213 -0.93 -4.47 14.73
C ALA A 213 -1.17 -5.82 15.40
N ASP A 214 -0.73 -6.03 16.64
CA ASP A 214 -0.97 -7.25 17.42
C ASP A 214 -2.47 -7.52 17.61
N LEU A 215 -3.25 -6.48 17.94
CA LEU A 215 -4.70 -6.58 18.08
C LEU A 215 -5.43 -6.93 16.78
N VAL A 216 -4.92 -6.46 15.64
CA VAL A 216 -5.51 -6.70 14.32
C VAL A 216 -5.04 -8.04 13.75
N ASN A 217 -3.76 -8.38 13.91
CA ASN A 217 -3.16 -9.64 13.48
C ASN A 217 -3.76 -10.84 14.19
N TYR A 218 -4.13 -10.70 15.47
CA TYR A 218 -4.89 -11.73 16.18
C TYR A 218 -6.21 -12.12 15.47
N ARG A 219 -6.73 -11.24 14.60
CA ARG A 219 -7.99 -11.45 13.85
C ARG A 219 -7.78 -11.80 12.38
N LEU A 220 -6.54 -11.81 11.88
CA LEU A 220 -6.23 -12.00 10.46
C LEU A 220 -5.41 -13.27 10.27
N GLU A 221 -5.88 -14.17 9.41
CA GLU A 221 -5.19 -15.42 9.10
C GLU A 221 -4.23 -15.28 7.90
N ASP A 222 -4.55 -14.44 6.90
CA ASP A 222 -3.89 -14.51 5.58
C ASP A 222 -2.83 -13.44 5.26
N SER A 223 -2.60 -12.43 6.12
CA SER A 223 -1.47 -11.50 5.94
C SER A 223 -1.29 -10.62 7.18
N PRO A 224 -0.41 -10.99 8.13
CA PRO A 224 -0.20 -10.17 9.31
C PRO A 224 0.51 -8.86 8.94
N TYR A 225 0.10 -7.77 9.58
CA TYR A 225 0.80 -6.50 9.54
C TYR A 225 2.22 -6.67 10.10
N PRO A 226 3.25 -6.14 9.41
CA PRO A 226 4.63 -6.22 9.88
C PRO A 226 4.80 -5.40 11.16
N LEU A 227 5.56 -5.91 12.11
CA LEU A 227 5.91 -5.22 13.35
C LEU A 227 7.21 -4.43 13.20
N ASN A 228 7.29 -3.30 13.90
CA ASN A 228 8.50 -2.50 14.06
C ASN A 228 9.46 -3.16 15.05
N SER A 229 10.77 -3.11 14.75
CA SER A 229 11.83 -3.59 15.64
C SER A 229 12.66 -2.42 16.17
N PHE A 230 13.11 -2.52 17.42
CA PHE A 230 13.84 -1.48 18.13
C PHE A 230 15.18 -2.04 18.64
N PRO A 231 16.28 -1.92 17.86
CA PRO A 231 17.58 -2.51 18.23
C PRO A 231 18.20 -1.94 19.51
N PHE A 232 17.76 -0.76 19.94
CA PHE A 232 18.31 -0.01 21.07
C PHE A 232 17.46 -0.10 22.34
N LEU A 233 16.34 -0.82 22.33
CA LEU A 233 15.53 -1.06 23.52
C LEU A 233 15.77 -2.47 24.05
N THR A 234 15.92 -2.59 25.36
CA THR A 234 15.85 -3.89 26.02
C THR A 234 14.41 -4.41 26.02
N ARG A 235 14.26 -5.72 26.23
CA ARG A 235 12.93 -6.34 26.29
C ARG A 235 12.06 -5.75 27.41
N GLN A 236 12.66 -5.42 28.56
CA GLN A 236 11.95 -4.86 29.70
C GLN A 236 11.47 -3.44 29.39
N GLU A 237 12.36 -2.56 28.93
CA GLU A 237 12.00 -1.19 28.53
C GLU A 237 10.91 -1.17 27.45
N TYR A 238 10.98 -2.08 26.48
CA TYR A 238 9.93 -2.22 25.47
C TYR A 238 8.58 -2.60 26.09
N GLN A 239 8.55 -3.54 27.03
CA GLN A 239 7.33 -3.98 27.70
C GLN A 239 6.71 -2.87 28.55
N ASP A 240 7.52 -2.16 29.33
CA ASP A 240 7.06 -1.05 30.17
C ASP A 240 6.40 0.04 29.32
N LEU A 241 7.06 0.45 28.23
CA LEU A 241 6.49 1.41 27.27
C LEU A 241 5.22 0.87 26.60
N TYR A 242 5.22 -0.41 26.22
CA TYR A 242 4.07 -1.04 25.58
C TYR A 242 2.84 -1.03 26.47
N ASP A 243 3.00 -1.31 27.77
CA ASP A 243 1.91 -1.36 28.74
C ASP A 243 1.40 0.04 29.10
N GLU A 244 2.30 1.02 29.30
CA GLU A 244 1.96 2.41 29.58
C GLU A 244 1.20 3.09 28.43
N LEU A 245 1.52 2.75 27.18
CA LEU A 245 0.98 3.42 26.00
C LEU A 245 -0.53 3.21 25.83
N VAL A 246 -1.26 4.31 25.87
CA VAL A 246 -2.69 4.37 25.54
C VAL A 246 -2.88 4.46 24.02
N ILE A 247 -3.72 3.57 23.48
CA ILE A 247 -4.10 3.54 22.06
C ILE A 247 -5.58 3.90 21.86
N SER A 248 -5.96 4.28 20.64
CA SER A 248 -7.34 4.70 20.35
C SER A 248 -8.38 3.67 20.82
N LYS A 249 -9.41 4.17 21.50
CA LYS A 249 -10.55 3.38 21.99
C LYS A 249 -11.27 2.59 20.88
N ARG A 250 -11.11 2.97 19.62
CA ARG A 250 -11.71 2.27 18.46
C ARG A 250 -11.07 0.89 18.19
N LEU A 251 -9.83 0.68 18.62
CA LEU A 251 -9.15 -0.62 18.51
C LEU A 251 -9.43 -1.52 19.73
N THR A 252 -9.55 -0.92 20.91
CA THR A 252 -9.71 -1.63 22.19
C THR A 252 -11.17 -1.91 22.54
N HIS A 253 -12.09 -0.99 22.26
CA HIS A 253 -13.50 -1.30 22.35
C HIS A 253 -13.91 -2.12 21.12
N ARG A 254 -14.45 -3.32 21.35
CA ARG A 254 -15.48 -3.85 20.46
C ARG A 254 -16.41 -2.67 20.22
N SER A 255 -16.55 -2.24 18.98
CA SER A 255 -17.74 -1.50 18.62
C SER A 255 -18.91 -2.49 18.72
N THR A 256 -19.32 -2.82 19.95
CA THR A 256 -20.72 -2.85 20.32
C THR A 256 -21.26 -1.41 20.28
N GLN A 257 -20.97 -0.68 19.20
CA GLN A 257 -22.09 -0.15 18.48
C GLN A 257 -22.80 -1.37 17.81
N ASN A 258 -23.34 -2.34 18.56
CA ASN A 258 -24.72 -2.16 19.02
C ASN A 258 -25.07 -0.69 18.85
N ARG A 259 -25.46 -0.32 17.62
CA ARG A 259 -26.46 0.72 17.48
C ARG A 259 -27.37 0.41 18.65
N VAL A 260 -27.45 1.33 19.60
CA VAL A 260 -28.53 1.26 20.56
C VAL A 260 -29.73 1.48 19.65
N CYS A 261 -30.18 0.40 19.00
CA CYS A 261 -31.56 0.14 18.78
C CYS A 261 -32.05 0.23 20.20
N SER A 262 -32.41 1.45 20.58
CA SER A 262 -33.32 1.74 21.67
C SER A 262 -34.27 0.57 21.70
N SER A 263 -34.48 -0.01 22.88
CA SER A 263 -35.43 -1.07 23.20
C SER A 263 -36.84 -0.70 22.70
N LYS A 264 -36.97 -0.58 21.39
CA LYS A 264 -38.09 -0.07 20.64
C LYS A 264 -38.87 -1.31 20.35
N LYS A 265 -39.97 -1.42 21.08
CA LYS A 265 -40.96 -2.46 20.91
C LYS A 265 -41.42 -2.57 19.45
N TRP A 266 -41.35 -1.46 18.69
CA TRP A 266 -41.78 -1.39 17.29
C TRP A 266 -40.83 -0.62 16.37
N ARG A 267 -40.60 -1.15 15.17
CA ARG A 267 -39.77 -0.54 14.13
C ARG A 267 -40.41 0.74 13.62
N GLY A 268 -39.58 1.77 13.43
CA GLY A 268 -40.01 3.07 12.91
C GLY A 268 -40.71 3.97 13.93
N VAL A 269 -40.94 3.50 15.16
CA VAL A 269 -41.59 4.26 16.23
C VAL A 269 -40.55 4.86 17.18
N SER A 270 -40.80 6.08 17.65
CA SER A 270 -39.99 6.74 18.70
C SER A 270 -40.89 7.58 19.59
N LYS A 271 -40.70 7.51 20.91
CA LYS A 271 -41.39 8.39 21.86
C LYS A 271 -40.98 9.85 21.64
N ASP A 272 -41.97 10.73 21.60
CA ASP A 272 -41.85 12.19 21.58
C ASP A 272 -42.48 12.76 22.87
N GLN A 273 -42.36 14.07 23.13
CA GLN A 273 -42.71 14.68 24.43
C GLN A 273 -44.07 14.22 25.02
N SER A 274 -45.11 14.18 24.20
CA SER A 274 -46.48 13.74 24.58
C SER A 274 -47.11 12.76 23.60
N SER A 275 -46.35 12.26 22.61
CA SER A 275 -46.87 11.42 21.52
C SER A 275 -45.81 10.44 21.01
N TYR A 276 -46.17 9.62 20.01
CA TYR A 276 -45.30 8.65 19.38
C TYR A 276 -45.13 8.97 17.90
N ARG A 277 -43.88 9.21 17.51
CA ARG A 277 -43.52 9.55 16.13
C ARG A 277 -43.28 8.29 15.30
N ALA A 278 -43.88 8.24 14.11
CA ALA A 278 -43.66 7.20 13.11
C ALA A 278 -42.84 7.72 11.92
N ILE A 279 -41.79 6.99 11.55
CA ILE A 279 -40.88 7.32 10.45
C ILE A 279 -40.56 6.07 9.64
N ILE A 280 -40.57 6.18 8.31
CA ILE A 280 -40.10 5.14 7.39
C ILE A 280 -38.90 5.64 6.58
N GLY A 281 -37.97 4.75 6.24
CA GLY A 281 -36.86 5.07 5.35
C GLY A 281 -37.22 4.66 3.92
N TYR A 282 -37.03 5.53 2.93
CA TYR A 282 -37.19 5.21 1.51
C TYR A 282 -36.12 5.95 0.70
N ASN A 283 -35.43 5.24 -0.20
CA ASN A 283 -34.38 5.77 -1.08
C ASN A 283 -33.37 6.70 -0.35
N LYS A 284 -32.77 6.21 0.74
CA LYS A 284 -31.83 6.93 1.64
C LYS A 284 -32.40 8.16 2.35
N LYS A 285 -33.69 8.47 2.22
CA LYS A 285 -34.38 9.55 2.95
C LYS A 285 -35.25 8.99 4.07
N ARG A 286 -35.47 9.78 5.12
CA ARG A 286 -36.37 9.48 6.23
C ARG A 286 -37.67 10.26 6.04
N ILE A 287 -38.77 9.56 5.84
CA ILE A 287 -40.09 10.14 5.64
C ILE A 287 -40.86 10.08 6.96
N TYR A 288 -41.29 11.26 7.42
CA TYR A 288 -42.10 11.41 8.62
C TYR A 288 -43.58 11.13 8.30
N LEU A 289 -44.16 10.14 8.98
CA LEU A 289 -45.54 9.69 8.76
C LEU A 289 -46.52 10.46 9.66
N GLY A 290 -46.10 10.80 10.89
CA GLY A 290 -46.92 11.55 11.83
C GLY A 290 -46.52 11.32 13.29
N ASN A 291 -47.23 12.04 14.16
CA ASN A 291 -47.22 11.85 15.61
C ASN A 291 -48.58 11.28 16.01
N TYR A 292 -48.56 10.23 16.81
CA TYR A 292 -49.73 9.44 17.18
C TYR A 292 -49.86 9.36 18.71
N PRO A 293 -51.08 9.25 19.25
CA PRO A 293 -51.29 9.26 20.70
C PRO A 293 -50.73 8.00 21.39
N THR A 294 -50.65 6.88 20.67
CA THR A 294 -50.17 5.60 21.23
C THR A 294 -49.07 4.99 20.36
N GLU A 295 -48.20 4.20 21.01
CA GLU A 295 -47.13 3.47 20.34
C GLU A 295 -47.68 2.50 19.28
N LYS A 296 -48.81 1.86 19.60
CA LYS A 296 -49.56 0.97 18.71
C LYS A 296 -50.01 1.69 17.43
N ARG A 297 -50.58 2.89 17.54
CA ARG A 297 -51.00 3.68 16.36
C ARG A 297 -49.81 4.10 15.50
N ALA A 298 -48.70 4.53 16.10
CA ALA A 298 -47.50 4.87 15.36
C ALA A 298 -46.93 3.67 14.57
N ALA A 299 -47.00 2.47 15.15
CA ALA A 299 -46.53 1.26 14.51
C ALA A 299 -47.48 0.76 13.41
N GLN A 300 -48.80 0.92 13.57
CA GLN A 300 -49.80 0.68 12.50
C GLN A 300 -49.59 1.62 11.31
N ALA A 301 -49.26 2.89 11.56
CA ALA A 301 -48.91 3.85 10.52
C ALA A 301 -47.63 3.44 9.77
N TYR A 302 -46.62 2.93 10.48
CA TYR A 302 -45.43 2.35 9.86
C TYR A 302 -45.76 1.13 8.99
N ASN A 303 -46.62 0.23 9.46
CA ASN A 303 -47.02 -0.97 8.72
C ASN A 303 -47.70 -0.59 7.40
N TYR A 304 -48.63 0.37 7.43
CA TYR A 304 -49.29 0.86 6.22
C TYR A 304 -48.27 1.44 5.23
N ALA A 305 -47.36 2.30 5.70
CA ALA A 305 -46.33 2.88 4.84
C ALA A 305 -45.38 1.81 4.28
N SER A 306 -45.06 0.78 5.04
CA SER A 306 -44.23 -0.34 4.60
C SER A 306 -44.91 -1.15 3.50
N LEU A 307 -46.19 -1.49 3.68
CA LEU A 307 -47.00 -2.17 2.67
C LEU A 307 -47.18 -1.31 1.41
N TYR A 308 -47.39 0.00 1.58
CA TYR A 308 -47.53 0.93 0.45
C TYR A 308 -46.24 1.03 -0.38
N LEU A 309 -45.07 1.00 0.26
CA LEU A 309 -43.76 1.17 -0.40
C LEU A 309 -43.16 -0.13 -0.94
N TYR A 310 -43.34 -1.22 -0.21
CA TYR A 310 -42.61 -2.48 -0.42
C TYR A 310 -43.54 -3.68 -0.67
N GLY A 311 -44.87 -3.48 -0.61
CA GLY A 311 -45.86 -4.53 -0.80
C GLY A 311 -45.73 -5.65 0.24
N PRO A 312 -46.00 -6.92 -0.11
CA PRO A 312 -45.94 -8.06 0.80
C PRO A 312 -44.52 -8.36 1.32
N ASN A 313 -43.48 -7.82 0.66
CA ASN A 313 -42.08 -7.98 1.06
C ASN A 313 -41.64 -6.90 2.08
N GLY A 314 -42.51 -5.95 2.40
CA GLY A 314 -42.27 -4.93 3.41
C GLY A 314 -42.29 -5.49 4.82
N TYR A 315 -41.33 -5.10 5.65
CA TYR A 315 -41.35 -5.47 7.07
C TYR A 315 -42.53 -4.77 7.77
N THR A 316 -43.32 -5.55 8.50
CA THR A 316 -44.40 -5.06 9.37
C THR A 316 -44.14 -5.44 10.82
N ASN A 317 -44.52 -4.55 11.74
CA ASN A 317 -44.61 -4.80 13.16
C ASN A 317 -45.79 -5.75 13.45
N GLU A 318 -45.59 -6.75 14.33
CA GLU A 318 -46.62 -7.72 14.74
C GLU A 318 -47.65 -7.10 15.68
N ILE A 319 -48.69 -6.48 15.10
CA ILE A 319 -49.73 -5.75 15.83
C ILE A 319 -51.09 -6.14 15.27
N ASP A 320 -52.08 -6.29 16.14
CA ASP A 320 -53.47 -6.53 15.76
C ASP A 320 -54.39 -5.36 16.17
N PRO A 321 -55.14 -4.72 15.25
CA PRO A 321 -55.11 -4.89 13.80
C PRO A 321 -53.80 -4.37 13.18
N LEU A 322 -53.39 -4.97 12.06
CA LEU A 322 -52.09 -4.70 11.40
C LEU A 322 -51.94 -3.25 10.93
N VAL A 323 -53.03 -2.66 10.47
CA VAL A 323 -53.13 -1.29 9.96
C VAL A 323 -54.37 -0.64 10.56
N TYR A 324 -54.31 0.68 10.77
CA TYR A 324 -55.47 1.49 11.14
C TYR A 324 -55.99 2.26 9.93
N SER A 325 -57.15 1.85 9.40
CA SER A 325 -57.67 2.31 8.10
C SER A 325 -57.92 3.81 8.01
N ASN A 326 -58.26 4.47 9.12
CA ASN A 326 -58.55 5.91 9.12
C ASN A 326 -57.31 6.78 8.84
N ASP A 327 -56.11 6.28 9.16
CA ASP A 327 -54.86 7.03 8.95
C ASP A 327 -54.26 6.79 7.54
N ALA A 328 -54.76 5.78 6.82
CA ALA A 328 -54.22 5.32 5.53
C ALA A 328 -54.14 6.42 4.47
N LEU A 329 -55.25 7.13 4.24
CA LEU A 329 -55.31 8.20 3.22
C LEU A 329 -54.35 9.36 3.53
N ALA A 330 -54.22 9.72 4.81
CA ALA A 330 -53.32 10.78 5.25
C ALA A 330 -51.85 10.38 5.08
N ILE A 331 -51.52 9.11 5.33
CA ILE A 331 -50.16 8.59 5.16
C ILE A 331 -49.80 8.49 3.67
N ALA A 332 -50.71 7.99 2.83
CA ALA A 332 -50.51 7.89 1.38
C ALA A 332 -50.18 9.26 0.77
N LYS A 333 -50.95 10.30 1.10
CA LYS A 333 -50.69 11.68 0.64
C LYS A 333 -49.31 12.20 1.07
N LYS A 334 -48.83 11.85 2.27
CA LYS A 334 -47.50 12.25 2.75
C LYS A 334 -46.37 11.52 2.02
N LEU A 335 -46.57 10.25 1.68
CA LEU A 335 -45.61 9.48 0.88
C LEU A 335 -45.52 10.03 -0.54
N GLU A 336 -46.66 10.31 -1.18
CA GLU A 336 -46.71 10.93 -2.51
C GLU A 336 -46.01 12.30 -2.52
N LYS A 337 -46.28 13.16 -1.53
CA LYS A 337 -45.61 14.46 -1.36
C LYS A 337 -44.10 14.33 -1.14
N ALA A 338 -43.63 13.21 -0.59
CA ALA A 338 -42.21 12.94 -0.39
C ALA A 338 -41.49 12.45 -1.67
N GLY A 339 -42.18 12.44 -2.81
CA GLY A 339 -41.63 12.03 -4.11
C GLY A 339 -41.60 10.52 -4.31
N VAL A 340 -42.49 9.78 -3.65
CA VAL A 340 -42.64 8.34 -3.80
C VAL A 340 -43.60 8.06 -4.96
N LEU A 341 -43.14 7.28 -5.95
CA LEU A 341 -44.00 6.78 -7.03
C LEU A 341 -44.76 5.54 -6.53
N LYS A 342 -46.10 5.52 -6.71
CA LYS A 342 -46.96 4.35 -6.43
C LYS A 342 -46.41 3.14 -7.19
N GLN A 343 -45.86 2.14 -6.49
CA GLN A 343 -45.45 0.88 -7.12
C GLN A 343 -46.53 -0.22 -7.00
N PHE A 344 -47.47 -0.13 -6.06
CA PHE A 344 -48.53 -1.13 -5.89
C PHE A 344 -49.84 -0.47 -5.42
N SER A 345 -50.64 0.05 -6.36
CA SER A 345 -52.02 0.45 -6.11
C SER A 345 -52.97 -0.60 -6.70
N SER A 346 -53.30 -1.62 -5.91
CA SER A 346 -54.42 -2.53 -6.22
C SER A 346 -54.95 -3.31 -5.00
N ILE A 347 -54.79 -2.81 -3.78
CA ILE A 347 -55.31 -3.49 -2.56
C ILE A 347 -56.18 -2.58 -1.67
N VAL A 348 -56.37 -1.30 -1.99
CA VAL A 348 -57.05 -0.37 -1.06
C VAL A 348 -58.27 0.34 -1.66
N GLU A 349 -58.56 0.18 -2.95
CA GLU A 349 -59.70 0.88 -3.59
C GLU A 349 -60.96 0.04 -3.79
N ASP A 350 -60.93 -1.28 -3.58
CA ASP A 350 -62.15 -2.10 -3.64
C ASP A 350 -62.36 -2.93 -2.37
N SER A 351 -63.58 -2.81 -1.83
CA SER A 351 -64.30 -3.70 -0.89
C SER A 351 -64.03 -3.58 0.63
N PRO A 352 -65.01 -3.07 1.41
CA PRO A 352 -65.02 -3.12 2.88
C PRO A 352 -65.29 -4.53 3.46
N GLU A 353 -65.20 -5.60 2.66
CA GLU A 353 -65.55 -6.97 3.06
C GLU A 353 -64.35 -7.94 3.19
N TYR A 354 -63.12 -7.49 2.99
CA TYR A 354 -61.92 -8.33 3.18
C TYR A 354 -61.49 -8.46 4.66
N VAL A 355 -62.47 -8.47 5.57
CA VAL A 355 -62.31 -8.74 7.01
C VAL A 355 -62.93 -10.10 7.39
N SER A 356 -63.58 -10.83 6.48
CA SER A 356 -64.35 -12.03 6.85
C SER A 356 -63.81 -13.40 6.38
N THR A 357 -62.70 -13.51 5.65
CA THR A 357 -62.32 -14.81 5.02
C THR A 357 -60.85 -15.22 5.17
N LYS A 358 -60.29 -15.04 6.36
CA LYS A 358 -59.12 -15.82 6.82
C LYS A 358 -59.28 -16.27 8.27
N ILE A 359 -60.41 -16.92 8.55
CA ILE A 359 -60.73 -17.62 9.80
C ILE A 359 -60.67 -19.16 9.67
N ILE A 360 -60.32 -19.77 8.51
CA ILE A 360 -60.45 -21.25 8.38
C ILE A 360 -59.18 -22.06 8.12
N GLU A 361 -58.00 -21.51 7.78
CA GLU A 361 -56.78 -22.33 7.81
C GLU A 361 -55.57 -21.55 8.33
N LEU A 362 -55.44 -21.55 9.65
CA LEU A 362 -54.22 -21.80 10.42
C LEU A 362 -54.57 -21.97 11.91
#